data_AF-A0A7S1Y9C2-F1
#
_entry.id   AF-A0A7S1Y9C2-F1
#
_cell.length_a   1.000
_cell.length_b   1.000
_cell.length_c   1.000
_cell.angle_alpha   90.00
_cell.angle_beta   90.00
_cell.angle_gamma   90.00
#
_symmetry.space_group_name_H-M   'P 1'
#
loop_
_entity.id
_entity.type
_entity.pdbx_description
1 polymer ?
#
loop_
_entity_poly.entity_id
_entity_poly.type
_entity_poly.pdbx_seq_one_letter_code
_entity_poly.pdbx_strand_id
1 'polypeptide(L)'
;GSIRVDIREPLPALNVAPDRIDLRVNRGERTTTTVVLTNTGAKSTGLLQVVLPAGFSLLEIQTGSVIPSLLPSESTEIVFASSPAPDEQFNTYTGNLHRWQQRRLA
;
A
#
# COMPACT_ATOMS: atom_id res chain seq x y z
N GLY A 1 -20.21 10.51 41.19
CA GLY A 1 -19.00 10.51 40.36
C GLY A 1 -19.38 10.91 38.96
N SER A 2 -18.62 11.79 38.31
CA SER A 2 -18.86 12.16 36.92
C SER A 2 -18.06 11.24 35.99
N ILE A 3 -18.72 10.74 34.95
CA ILE A 3 -18.07 10.05 33.83
C ILE A 3 -17.92 11.10 32.72
N ARG A 4 -16.69 11.27 32.21
CA ARG A 4 -16.44 12.01 30.98
C ARG A 4 -16.36 11.03 29.83
N VAL A 5 -17.17 11.26 28.80
CA VAL A 5 -17.15 10.51 27.54
C VAL A 5 -16.67 11.48 26.47
N ASP A 6 -15.46 11.27 25.97
CA ASP A 6 -14.94 11.99 24.81
C ASP A 6 -15.36 11.25 23.53
N ILE A 7 -16.30 11.84 22.79
CA ILE A 7 -16.72 11.32 21.48
C ILE A 7 -15.85 12.00 20.43
N ARG A 8 -15.03 11.20 19.72
CA ARG A 8 -14.28 11.65 18.54
C ARG A 8 -14.91 11.04 17.30
N GLU A 9 -14.91 11.79 16.19
CA GLU A 9 -15.34 11.23 14.91
C GLU A 9 -14.46 10.03 14.52
N PRO A 10 -15.04 8.88 14.17
CA PRO A 10 -14.27 7.73 13.74
C PRO A 10 -13.66 8.01 12.37
N LEU A 11 -12.33 7.98 12.30
CA LEU A 11 -11.56 8.15 11.07
C LEU A 11 -11.02 6.79 10.58
N PRO A 12 -10.94 6.57 9.26
CA PRO A 12 -10.17 5.45 8.72
C PRO A 12 -8.69 5.67 9.00
N ALA A 13 -7.99 4.59 9.36
CA ALA A 13 -6.54 4.60 9.56
C ALA A 13 -5.98 3.35 8.90
N LEU A 14 -4.93 3.51 8.11
CA LEU A 14 -4.28 2.40 7.41
C LEU A 14 -2.92 2.15 8.03
N ASN A 15 -2.70 0.89 8.39
CA ASN A 15 -1.38 0.35 8.65
C ASN A 15 -0.91 -0.44 7.42
N VAL A 16 0.37 -0.33 7.09
CA VAL A 16 0.99 -0.99 5.93
C VAL A 16 2.21 -1.76 6.45
N ALA A 17 2.27 -3.06 6.18
CA ALA A 17 3.33 -3.94 6.68
C ALA A 17 3.82 -4.93 5.60
N PRO A 18 5.12 -4.96 5.29
CA PRO A 18 6.13 -4.00 5.73
C PRO A 18 5.86 -2.60 5.15
N ASP A 19 6.34 -1.56 5.84
CA ASP A 19 6.27 -0.17 5.36
C ASP A 19 7.36 0.16 4.32
N ARG A 20 8.31 -0.76 4.14
CA ARG A 20 9.37 -0.72 3.14
C ARG A 20 9.54 -2.08 2.47
N ILE A 21 9.68 -2.05 1.15
CA ILE A 21 10.02 -3.22 0.34
C ILE A 21 11.51 -3.16 -0.02
N ASP A 22 12.29 -4.12 0.46
CA ASP A 22 13.66 -4.35 0.01
C ASP A 22 13.70 -5.60 -0.88
N LEU A 23 13.62 -5.39 -2.20
CA LEU A 23 13.57 -6.47 -3.18
C LEU A 23 14.97 -6.76 -3.75
N ARG A 24 15.45 -8.00 -3.61
CA ARG A 24 16.61 -8.50 -4.36
C ARG A 24 16.11 -9.24 -5.58
N VAL A 25 16.53 -8.81 -6.75
CA VAL A 25 16.08 -9.37 -8.03
C VAL A 25 17.28 -9.94 -8.77
N ASN A 26 17.09 -11.12 -9.36
CA ASN A 26 18.04 -11.71 -10.29
C ASN A 26 17.51 -11.54 -11.70
N ARG A 27 18.40 -11.28 -12.66
CA ARG A 27 18.01 -11.14 -14.07
C ARG A 27 17.42 -12.45 -14.60
N GLY A 28 16.35 -12.35 -15.37
CA GLY A 28 15.65 -13.50 -15.94
C GLY A 28 14.83 -14.30 -14.93
N GLU A 29 14.80 -13.91 -13.65
CA GLU A 29 13.98 -14.55 -12.62
C GLU A 29 12.82 -13.65 -12.21
N ARG A 30 11.71 -14.30 -11.83
CA ARG A 30 10.58 -13.62 -11.22
C ARG A 30 10.70 -13.63 -9.70
N THR A 31 10.66 -12.46 -9.08
CA THR A 31 10.63 -12.30 -7.62
C THR A 31 9.33 -11.64 -7.21
N THR A 32 8.70 -12.14 -6.14
CA THR A 32 7.47 -11.57 -5.58
C THR A 32 7.68 -11.13 -4.14
N THR A 33 6.93 -10.11 -3.73
CA THR A 33 6.87 -9.65 -2.35
C THR A 33 5.45 -9.22 -2.01
N THR A 34 5.06 -9.34 -0.75
CA THR A 34 3.71 -9.08 -0.29
C THR A 34 3.72 -7.96 0.75
N VAL A 35 2.77 -7.04 0.62
CA VAL A 35 2.46 -6.03 1.63
C VAL A 35 1.04 -6.24 2.11
N VAL A 36 0.86 -6.23 3.42
CA VAL A 36 -0.45 -6.27 4.06
C VAL A 36 -0.90 -4.85 4.36
N LEU A 37 -2.10 -4.48 3.90
CA LEU A 37 -2.80 -3.31 4.40
C LEU A 37 -3.86 -3.73 5.39
N THR A 38 -3.89 -3.06 6.53
CA THR A 38 -4.90 -3.26 7.57
C THR A 38 -5.57 -1.93 7.87
N ASN A 39 -6.90 -1.89 7.86
CA ASN A 39 -7.64 -0.75 8.39
C ASN A 39 -7.68 -0.83 9.93
N THR A 40 -6.84 -0.06 10.58
CA THR A 40 -6.78 0.07 12.05
C THR A 40 -7.70 1.17 12.59
N GLY A 41 -8.42 1.87 11.70
CA GLY A 41 -9.35 2.92 12.06
C GLY A 41 -10.72 2.40 12.46
N ALA A 42 -11.54 3.29 13.02
CA ALA A 42 -12.90 2.98 13.45
C ALA A 42 -13.95 3.17 12.33
N LYS A 43 -13.53 3.52 11.11
CA LYS A 43 -14.39 3.73 9.93
C LYS A 43 -13.80 3.02 8.71
N SER A 44 -14.66 2.65 7.76
CA SER A 44 -14.26 2.07 6.47
C SER A 44 -13.36 3.01 5.68
N THR A 45 -12.39 2.46 4.93
CA THR A 45 -11.41 3.25 4.17
C THR A 45 -11.98 3.96 2.95
N GLY A 46 -13.08 3.46 2.37
CA GLY A 46 -13.45 3.77 0.99
C GLY A 46 -12.53 3.05 0.00
N LEU A 47 -12.75 3.24 -1.30
CA LEU A 47 -11.88 2.70 -2.34
C LEU A 47 -10.45 3.23 -2.17
N LEU A 48 -9.48 2.33 -2.27
CA LEU A 48 -8.06 2.68 -2.20
C LEU A 48 -7.40 2.45 -3.56
N GLN A 49 -6.44 3.32 -3.88
CA GLN A 49 -5.62 3.19 -5.07
C GLN A 49 -4.15 3.03 -4.67
N VAL A 50 -3.52 2.00 -5.21
CA VAL A 50 -2.10 1.74 -5.09
C VAL A 50 -1.42 2.33 -6.31
N VAL A 51 -0.45 3.21 -6.08
CA VAL A 51 0.28 3.92 -7.15
C VAL A 51 1.75 3.59 -7.01
N LEU A 52 2.34 3.06 -8.09
CA LEU A 52 3.78 2.91 -8.18
C LEU A 52 4.43 4.22 -8.59
N PRO A 53 5.64 4.51 -8.12
CA PRO A 53 6.35 5.71 -8.52
C PRO A 53 6.59 5.77 -10.03
N ALA A 54 6.47 6.96 -10.61
CA ALA A 54 6.77 7.17 -12.01
C ALA A 54 8.23 6.81 -12.32
N GLY A 55 8.45 6.10 -13.43
CA GLY A 55 9.77 5.65 -13.85
C GLY A 55 10.28 4.38 -13.17
N PHE A 56 9.50 3.77 -12.26
CA PHE A 56 9.84 2.49 -11.64
C PHE A 56 9.16 1.32 -12.38
N SER A 57 9.71 0.94 -13.54
CA SER A 57 9.16 -0.12 -14.41
C SER A 57 9.45 -1.55 -13.94
N LEU A 58 10.38 -1.71 -13.00
CA LEU A 58 10.85 -3.01 -12.53
C LEU A 58 9.79 -3.76 -11.70
N LEU A 59 8.86 -3.02 -11.09
CA LEU A 59 7.84 -3.57 -10.19
C LEU A 59 6.46 -3.47 -10.82
N GLU A 60 5.66 -4.52 -10.66
CA GLU A 60 4.26 -4.59 -11.10
C GLU A 60 3.36 -5.00 -9.94
N ILE A 61 2.11 -4.51 -9.93
CA ILE A 61 1.10 -4.89 -8.93
C ILE A 61 0.29 -6.05 -9.49
N GLN A 62 0.40 -7.24 -8.89
CA GLN A 62 -0.27 -8.46 -9.37
C GLN A 62 -1.74 -8.54 -8.95
N THR A 63 -2.05 -8.03 -7.77
CA THR A 63 -3.40 -8.09 -7.18
C THR A 63 -4.35 -7.02 -7.73
N GLY A 64 -3.85 -6.14 -8.61
CA GLY A 64 -4.56 -4.96 -9.10
C GLY A 64 -4.28 -3.71 -8.27
N SER A 65 -4.38 -2.54 -8.91
CA SER A 65 -4.08 -1.25 -8.28
C SER A 65 -5.27 -0.63 -7.52
N VAL A 66 -6.45 -1.25 -7.60
CA VAL A 66 -7.67 -0.78 -6.92
C VAL A 66 -8.07 -1.80 -5.86
N ILE A 67 -8.15 -1.34 -4.62
CA ILE A 67 -8.54 -2.17 -3.48
C ILE A 67 -9.94 -1.74 -3.03
N PRO A 68 -10.87 -2.70 -2.85
CA PRO A 68 -12.17 -2.43 -2.25
C PRO A 68 -12.07 -1.76 -0.89
N SER A 69 -13.16 -1.14 -0.44
CA SER A 69 -13.17 -0.54 0.89
C SER A 69 -12.96 -1.59 1.98
N LEU A 70 -11.97 -1.37 2.84
CA LEU A 70 -11.71 -2.19 4.01
C LEU A 70 -12.54 -1.70 5.19
N LEU A 71 -13.29 -2.60 5.82
CA LEU A 71 -13.97 -2.38 7.09
C LEU A 71 -12.96 -2.26 8.25
N PRO A 72 -13.34 -1.74 9.43
CA PRO A 72 -12.48 -1.75 10.60
C PRO A 72 -11.92 -3.14 10.90
N SER A 73 -10.61 -3.21 11.16
CA SER A 73 -9.82 -4.44 11.38
C SER A 73 -9.68 -5.38 10.18
N GLU A 74 -10.26 -5.04 9.02
CA GLU A 74 -10.08 -5.81 7.80
C GLU A 74 -8.69 -5.61 7.22
N SER A 75 -8.14 -6.67 6.62
CA SER A 75 -6.85 -6.64 5.95
C SER A 75 -6.95 -7.18 4.53
N THR A 76 -6.05 -6.72 3.67
CA THR A 76 -5.84 -7.28 2.34
C THR A 76 -4.36 -7.38 2.03
N GLU A 77 -3.99 -8.27 1.11
CA GLU A 77 -2.63 -8.43 0.63
C GLU A 77 -2.49 -7.80 -0.75
N ILE A 78 -1.45 -6.98 -0.91
CA ILE A 78 -0.96 -6.55 -2.20
C ILE A 78 0.28 -7.37 -2.53
N VAL A 79 0.20 -8.16 -3.60
CA VAL A 79 1.37 -8.82 -4.18
C VAL A 79 1.98 -7.92 -5.24
N PHE A 80 3.27 -7.64 -5.06
CA PHE A 80 4.13 -7.04 -6.06
C PHE A 80 5.03 -8.10 -6.69
N ALA A 81 5.28 -7.98 -7.99
CA ALA A 81 6.24 -8.83 -8.68
C ALA A 81 7.27 -7.98 -9.42
N SER A 82 8.44 -8.57 -9.65
CA SER A 82 9.51 -8.04 -10.48
C SER A 82 10.01 -9.17 -11.36
N SER A 83 10.23 -8.88 -12.63
CA SER A 83 10.74 -9.85 -13.61
C SER A 83 11.69 -9.15 -14.60
N PRO A 84 12.89 -8.72 -14.14
CA PRO A 84 13.81 -8.00 -14.99
C PRO A 84 14.31 -8.88 -16.13
N ALA A 85 14.42 -8.28 -17.32
CA ALA A 85 14.98 -8.98 -18.47
C ALA A 85 16.46 -9.36 -18.25
N PRO A 86 16.97 -10.42 -18.94
CA PRO A 86 18.38 -10.83 -18.86
C PRO A 86 19.41 -9.72 -19.13
N ASP A 87 19.01 -8.71 -19.89
CA ASP A 87 19.78 -7.55 -20.35
C ASP A 87 19.34 -6.23 -19.70
N GLU A 88 18.44 -6.27 -18.71
CA GLU A 88 17.90 -5.06 -18.11
C GLU A 88 18.95 -4.27 -17.31
N GLN A 89 18.99 -2.96 -17.56
CA GLN A 89 19.84 -2.04 -16.81
C GLN A 89 19.20 -1.73 -15.46
N PHE A 90 19.90 -2.08 -14.39
CA PHE A 90 19.45 -1.75 -13.04
C PHE A 90 19.77 -0.29 -12.73
N ASN A 91 18.73 0.52 -12.61
CA ASN A 91 18.83 1.83 -11.97
C ASN A 91 18.34 1.70 -10.52
N THR A 92 19.15 2.13 -9.55
CA THR A 92 18.71 2.17 -8.16
C THR A 92 17.59 3.20 -8.03
N TYR A 93 16.40 2.74 -7.65
CA TYR A 93 15.30 3.60 -7.30
C TYR A 93 15.22 3.76 -5.77
N THR A 94 15.24 5.00 -5.30
CA THR A 94 14.99 5.34 -3.88
C THR A 94 13.82 6.30 -3.83
N GLY A 95 12.73 5.90 -3.19
CA GLY A 95 11.51 6.70 -3.07
C GLY A 95 10.76 6.37 -1.78
N ASN A 96 9.79 7.22 -1.42
CA ASN A 96 8.95 7.05 -0.24
C ASN A 96 7.53 6.64 -0.66
N LEU A 97 6.89 5.77 0.12
CA LEU A 97 5.46 5.51 -0.01
C LEU A 97 4.70 6.69 0.62
N HIS A 98 3.92 7.42 -0.17
CA HIS A 98 3.11 8.54 0.33
C HIS A 98 1.64 8.15 0.43
N ARG A 99 1.06 8.31 1.63
CA ARG A 99 -0.40 8.21 1.83
C ARG A 99 -1.05 9.49 1.33
N TRP A 100 -1.81 9.41 0.24
CA TRP A 100 -2.59 10.54 -0.28
C TRP A 100 -4.07 10.42 0.15
N GLN A 101 -4.63 11.51 0.68
CA GLN A 101 -6.07 11.61 0.99
C GLN A 101 -6.64 12.85 0.31
N GLN A 102 -7.60 12.66 -0.59
CA GLN A 102 -8.36 13.76 -1.19
C GLN A 102 -9.33 14.31 -0.14
N ARG A 103 -9.05 15.49 0.42
CA ARG A 103 -10.09 16.25 1.13
C ARG A 103 -11.08 16.77 0.10
N ARG A 104 -12.28 16.17 0.02
CA ARG A 104 -13.43 16.88 -0.55
C ARG A 104 -13.79 18.00 0.43
N LEU A 105 -13.62 19.25 0.00
CA LEU A 105 -14.30 20.38 0.61
C LEU A 105 -15.79 20.20 0.32
N ALA A 106 -16.57 20.00 1.37
CA ALA A 106 -18.02 20.17 1.36
C ALA A 106 -18.33 21.58 1.84
#